data_AF-A0A2V8NWP0-F1
#
_entry.id   AF-A0A2V8NWP0-F1
#
_cell.length_a   1.000
_cell.length_b   1.000
_cell.length_c   1.000
_cell.angle_alpha   90.00
_cell.angle_beta   90.00
_cell.angle_gamma   90.00
#
_symmetry.space_group_name_H-M   'P 1'
#
loop_
_entity.id
_entity.type
_entity.pdbx_description
1 polymer ?
#
loop_
_entity_poly.entity_id
_entity_poly.type
_entity_poly.pdbx_seq_one_letter_code
_entity_poly.pdbx_strand_id
1 'polypeptide(L)'
;MFRGRDFMKRKAVASVQGGDLFEQVRDRFSAELESLRPLLSGVDATLAGALDTSRQKVLHQVEALRTKFVNAEARRNETLERHLEVVVNSIFPEKKLQERVLNVTSFLARYGLDFVGRLEESLSLESGEHQVVEI
;
A
#
# COMPACT_ATOMS: atom_id res chain seq x y z
N MET A 1 -4.14 1.85 14.22
CA MET A 1 -2.94 2.72 14.32
C MET A 1 -2.51 3.14 12.92
N PHE A 2 -2.35 4.44 12.66
CA PHE A 2 -1.93 4.96 11.35
C PHE A 2 -0.52 4.46 11.00
N ARG A 3 -0.40 3.66 9.93
CA ARG A 3 0.86 3.01 9.53
C ARG A 3 1.84 3.93 8.78
N GLY A 4 1.55 5.22 8.71
CA GLY A 4 2.44 6.23 8.13
C GLY A 4 2.30 6.40 6.61
N ARG A 5 2.87 7.51 6.12
CA ARG A 5 2.78 7.96 4.73
C ARG A 5 3.39 6.98 3.73
N ASP A 6 4.54 6.40 4.07
CA ASP A 6 5.27 5.48 3.18
C ASP A 6 4.50 4.18 2.94
N PHE A 7 3.70 3.75 3.91
CA PHE A 7 2.82 2.60 3.75
C PHE A 7 1.70 2.88 2.74
N MET A 8 1.05 4.04 2.83
CA MET A 8 -0.04 4.43 1.92
C MET A 8 0.46 4.68 0.50
N LYS A 9 1.60 5.34 0.33
CA LYS A 9 2.24 5.54 -0.99
C LYS A 9 2.53 4.21 -1.69
N ARG A 10 3.21 3.29 -1.00
CA ARG A 10 3.53 1.97 -1.55
C ARG A 10 2.27 1.20 -1.93
N LYS A 11 1.21 1.25 -1.11
CA LYS A 11 -0.05 0.57 -1.39
C LYS A 11 -0.77 1.16 -2.60
N ALA A 12 -0.86 2.49 -2.70
CA ALA A 12 -1.51 3.19 -3.82
C ALA A 12 -0.77 2.95 -5.15
N VAL A 13 0.57 2.97 -5.14
CA VAL A 13 1.38 2.72 -6.34
C VAL A 13 1.30 1.25 -6.77
N ALA A 14 1.36 0.32 -5.80
CA ALA A 14 1.23 -1.11 -6.08
C ALA A 14 -0.15 -1.49 -6.65
N SER A 15 -1.21 -0.77 -6.29
CA SER A 15 -2.56 -1.00 -6.84
C SER A 15 -2.78 -0.45 -8.26
N VAL A 16 -1.89 0.42 -8.76
CA VAL A 16 -2.16 1.20 -9.98
C VAL A 16 -1.39 0.71 -11.21
N GLN A 17 -0.19 0.10 -11.09
CA GLN A 17 0.53 -0.44 -12.25
C GLN A 17 1.42 -1.67 -11.96
N GLY A 18 1.39 -2.65 -12.86
CA GLY A 18 2.44 -3.66 -13.05
C GLY A 18 2.43 -4.89 -12.13
N GLY A 19 1.63 -4.91 -11.05
CA GLY A 19 1.54 -6.04 -10.13
C GLY A 19 1.22 -7.36 -10.83
N ASP A 20 0.20 -7.34 -11.69
CA ASP A 20 -0.25 -8.52 -12.43
C ASP A 20 0.83 -9.08 -13.37
N LEU A 21 1.64 -8.22 -13.99
CA LEU A 21 2.71 -8.68 -14.89
C LEU A 21 3.85 -9.37 -14.12
N PHE A 22 4.23 -8.85 -12.95
CA PHE A 22 5.24 -9.51 -12.11
C PHE A 22 4.76 -10.86 -11.59
N GLU A 23 3.49 -10.97 -11.19
CA GLU A 23 2.88 -12.23 -10.79
C GLU A 23 2.86 -13.23 -11.97
N GLN A 24 2.42 -12.80 -13.15
CA GLN A 24 2.44 -13.63 -14.37
C GLN A 24 3.84 -14.12 -14.73
N VAL A 25 4.85 -13.25 -14.67
CA VAL A 25 6.24 -13.61 -14.96
C VAL A 25 6.76 -14.61 -13.91
N ARG A 26 6.47 -14.38 -12.63
CA ARG A 26 6.84 -15.29 -11.53
C ARG A 26 6.26 -16.68 -11.76
N ASP A 27 4.97 -16.75 -12.05
CA ASP A 27 4.25 -18.01 -12.23
C ASP A 27 4.76 -18.76 -13.47
N ARG A 28 5.04 -18.03 -14.57
CA ARG A 28 5.63 -18.62 -15.78
C ARG A 28 7.02 -19.19 -15.52
N PHE A 29 7.93 -18.44 -14.86
CA PHE A 29 9.24 -18.96 -14.50
C PHE A 29 9.15 -20.18 -13.59
N SER A 30 8.22 -20.18 -12.63
CA SER A 30 8.01 -21.31 -11.75
C SER A 30 7.56 -22.56 -12.53
N ALA A 31 6.60 -22.41 -13.45
CA ALA A 31 6.09 -23.50 -14.27
C ALA A 31 7.16 -24.07 -15.24
N GLU A 32 7.90 -23.19 -15.92
CA GLU A 32 8.97 -23.59 -16.86
C GLU A 32 10.10 -24.33 -16.13
N LEU A 33 10.54 -23.84 -14.97
CA LEU A 33 11.56 -24.53 -14.18
C LEU A 33 11.04 -25.87 -13.66
N GLU A 34 9.80 -25.94 -13.20
CA GLU A 34 9.23 -27.20 -12.71
C GLU A 34 9.08 -28.25 -13.82
N SER A 35 8.85 -27.82 -15.07
CA SER A 35 8.80 -28.72 -16.23
C SER A 35 10.11 -29.48 -16.47
N LEU A 36 11.25 -28.97 -15.96
CA LEU A 36 12.55 -29.63 -16.05
C LEU A 36 12.72 -30.75 -15.02
N ARG A 37 11.90 -30.79 -13.96
CA ARG A 37 12.07 -31.75 -12.86
C ARG A 37 12.06 -33.22 -13.32
N PRO A 38 11.13 -33.69 -14.17
CA PRO A 38 11.13 -35.09 -14.59
C PRO A 38 12.41 -35.48 -15.35
N LEU A 39 12.92 -34.57 -16.18
CA LEU A 39 14.16 -34.79 -16.94
C LEU A 39 15.39 -34.83 -16.01
N LEU A 40 15.48 -33.91 -15.06
CA LEU A 40 16.60 -33.86 -14.12
C LEU A 40 16.59 -35.03 -13.14
N SER A 41 15.43 -35.36 -12.56
CA SER A 41 15.27 -36.50 -11.66
C SER A 41 15.51 -37.85 -12.36
N GLY A 42 15.23 -37.93 -13.67
CA GLY A 42 15.52 -39.10 -14.49
C GLY A 42 17.02 -39.34 -14.69
N VAL A 43 17.86 -38.31 -14.55
CA VAL A 43 19.33 -38.41 -14.60
C VAL A 43 19.90 -38.66 -13.22
N ASP A 44 19.57 -37.81 -12.24
CA ASP A 44 20.07 -37.90 -10.86
C ASP A 44 19.10 -37.18 -9.91
N ALA A 45 18.66 -37.87 -8.85
CA ALA A 45 17.75 -37.32 -7.85
C ALA A 45 18.31 -36.07 -7.12
N THR A 46 19.63 -35.91 -7.05
CA THR A 46 20.27 -34.71 -6.45
C THR A 46 20.07 -33.46 -7.30
N LEU A 47 19.86 -33.59 -8.61
CA LEU A 47 19.59 -32.46 -9.51
C LEU A 47 18.22 -31.82 -9.24
N ALA A 48 17.29 -32.56 -8.64
CA ALA A 48 16.01 -32.01 -8.21
C ALA A 48 16.20 -30.93 -7.12
N GLY A 49 17.13 -31.13 -6.18
CA GLY A 49 17.47 -30.12 -5.17
C GLY A 49 18.21 -28.91 -5.75
N ALA A 50 19.06 -29.13 -6.77
CA ALA A 50 19.70 -28.04 -7.51
C ALA A 50 18.68 -27.20 -8.30
N LEU A 51 17.64 -27.84 -8.85
CA LEU A 51 16.52 -27.17 -9.50
C LEU A 51 15.73 -26.31 -8.50
N ASP A 52 15.37 -26.86 -7.33
CA ASP A 52 14.65 -26.11 -6.29
C ASP A 52 15.42 -24.86 -5.85
N THR A 53 16.73 -25.00 -5.63
CA THR A 53 17.61 -23.89 -5.27
C THR A 53 17.65 -22.82 -6.36
N SER A 54 17.72 -23.24 -7.63
CA SER A 54 17.73 -22.33 -8.78
C SER A 54 16.39 -21.62 -8.94
N ARG A 55 15.27 -22.32 -8.76
CA ARG A 55 13.92 -21.75 -8.75
C ARG A 55 13.80 -20.68 -7.69
N GLN A 56 14.17 -20.98 -6.45
CA GLN A 56 14.14 -19.98 -5.37
C GLN A 56 14.96 -18.73 -5.69
N LYS A 57 16.16 -18.87 -6.26
CA LYS A 57 17.00 -17.73 -6.66
C LYS A 57 16.34 -16.88 -7.75
N VAL A 58 15.76 -17.50 -8.77
CA VAL A 58 15.08 -16.77 -9.85
C VAL A 58 13.88 -16.00 -9.31
N LEU A 59 13.02 -16.65 -8.51
CA LEU A 59 11.84 -16.01 -7.92
C LEU A 59 12.23 -14.86 -6.99
N HIS A 60 13.32 -15.01 -6.22
CA HIS A 60 13.86 -13.94 -5.39
C HIS A 60 14.30 -12.72 -6.22
N GLN A 61 14.93 -12.93 -7.39
CA GLN A 61 15.34 -11.82 -8.26
C GLN A 61 14.14 -11.11 -8.89
N VAL A 62 13.08 -11.84 -9.29
CA VAL A 62 11.83 -11.24 -9.78
C VAL A 62 11.21 -10.35 -8.70
N GLU A 63 11.18 -10.82 -7.46
CA GLU A 63 10.65 -10.05 -6.32
C GLU A 63 11.49 -8.81 -5.99
N ALA A 64 12.81 -8.91 -6.09
CA ALA A 64 13.72 -7.78 -5.93
C ALA A 64 13.48 -6.71 -7.02
N LEU A 65 13.25 -7.12 -8.28
CA LEU A 65 12.90 -6.21 -9.37
C LEU A 65 11.54 -5.55 -9.14
N ARG A 66 10.52 -6.31 -8.71
CA ARG A 66 9.20 -5.79 -8.35
C ARG A 66 9.31 -4.69 -7.28
N THR A 67 10.09 -4.95 -6.23
CA THR A 67 10.33 -3.99 -5.15
C THR A 67 11.01 -2.71 -5.66
N LYS A 68 12.01 -2.82 -6.52
CA LYS A 68 12.69 -1.66 -7.13
C LYS A 68 11.75 -0.86 -8.03
N PHE A 69 10.93 -1.54 -8.84
CA PHE A 69 9.93 -0.90 -9.69
C PHE A 69 8.92 -0.09 -8.88
N VAL A 70 8.31 -0.71 -7.86
CA VAL A 70 7.36 -0.03 -6.96
C VAL A 70 8.00 1.19 -6.30
N ASN A 71 9.24 1.08 -5.84
CA ASN A 71 9.95 2.19 -5.24
C ASN A 71 10.27 3.31 -6.25
N ALA A 72 10.62 2.98 -7.49
CA ALA A 72 10.89 3.95 -8.55
C ALA A 72 9.60 4.70 -8.96
N GLU A 73 8.51 3.97 -9.15
CA GLU A 73 7.20 4.55 -9.45
C GLU A 73 6.69 5.43 -8.32
N ALA A 74 6.86 5.00 -7.07
CA ALA A 74 6.49 5.80 -5.91
C ALA A 74 7.29 7.11 -5.81
N ARG A 75 8.54 7.14 -6.27
CA ARG A 75 9.34 8.37 -6.36
C ARG A 75 8.92 9.26 -7.52
N ARG A 76 8.50 8.67 -8.64
CA ARG A 76 8.14 9.40 -9.87
C ARG A 76 6.80 10.12 -9.75
N ASN A 77 5.91 9.63 -8.89
CA ASN A 77 4.55 10.13 -8.79
C ASN A 77 4.40 11.26 -7.76
N GLU A 78 5.09 12.39 -7.99
CA GLU A 78 5.04 13.60 -7.14
C GLU A 78 3.61 14.14 -6.95
N THR A 79 2.74 13.96 -7.94
CA THR A 79 1.33 14.36 -7.86
C THR A 79 0.55 13.49 -6.87
N LEU A 80 0.74 12.16 -6.90
CA LEU A 80 0.19 11.26 -5.89
C LEU A 80 0.74 11.58 -4.50
N GLU A 81 2.02 11.92 -4.41
CA GLU A 81 2.64 12.36 -3.15
C GLU A 81 1.96 13.61 -2.60
N ARG A 82 1.77 14.65 -3.42
CA ARG A 82 1.08 15.88 -3.02
C ARG A 82 -0.36 15.62 -2.62
N HIS A 83 -1.08 14.78 -3.36
CA HIS A 83 -2.47 14.44 -3.04
C HIS A 83 -2.56 13.67 -1.72
N LEU A 84 -1.69 12.67 -1.51
CA LEU A 84 -1.60 11.94 -0.25
C LEU A 84 -1.19 12.84 0.91
N GLU A 85 -0.33 13.84 0.67
CA GLU A 85 0.04 14.81 1.68
C GLU A 85 -1.16 15.67 2.09
N VAL A 86 -1.94 16.16 1.13
CA VAL A 86 -3.17 16.92 1.43
C VAL A 86 -4.16 16.06 2.22
N VAL A 87 -4.39 14.80 1.82
CA VAL A 87 -5.32 13.89 2.51
C VAL A 87 -4.82 13.50 3.91
N VAL A 88 -3.53 13.20 4.06
CA VAL A 88 -2.98 12.85 5.37
C VAL A 88 -2.97 14.06 6.29
N ASN A 89 -2.65 15.25 5.80
CA ASN A 89 -2.66 16.47 6.62
C ASN A 89 -4.08 16.92 6.98
N SER A 90 -5.11 16.55 6.21
CA SER A 90 -6.49 16.83 6.61
C SER A 90 -6.94 15.95 7.78
N ILE A 91 -6.49 14.69 7.86
CA ILE A 91 -6.91 13.72 8.90
C ILE A 91 -5.93 13.67 10.10
N PHE A 92 -4.63 13.80 9.84
CA PHE A 92 -3.54 13.74 10.80
C PHE A 92 -2.55 14.91 10.59
N PRO A 93 -3.00 16.16 10.76
CA PRO A 93 -2.13 17.33 10.66
C PRO A 93 -0.95 17.20 11.63
N GLU A 94 0.25 17.51 11.15
CA GLU A 94 1.51 17.39 11.93
C GLU A 94 1.74 16.01 12.57
N LYS A 95 1.12 14.94 12.04
CA LYS A 95 1.11 13.59 12.65
C LYS A 95 0.45 13.51 14.04
N LYS A 96 -0.39 14.48 14.39
CA LYS A 96 -1.23 14.48 15.59
C LYS A 96 -2.68 14.22 15.20
N LEU A 97 -3.54 13.92 16.18
CA LEU A 97 -4.99 13.84 15.95
C LEU A 97 -5.51 15.20 15.46
N GLN A 98 -6.42 15.17 14.49
CA GLN A 98 -7.00 16.37 13.88
C GLN A 98 -7.50 17.39 14.93
N GLU A 99 -8.27 16.92 15.91
CA GLU A 99 -8.82 17.72 17.02
C GLU A 99 -7.76 18.42 17.88
N ARG A 100 -6.52 17.91 17.90
CA ARG A 100 -5.42 18.47 18.69
C ARG A 100 -4.63 19.55 17.95
N VAL A 101 -4.96 19.80 16.68
CA VAL A 101 -4.26 20.77 15.83
C VAL A 101 -5.22 21.74 15.17
N LEU A 102 -6.34 21.26 14.63
CA LEU A 102 -7.33 22.09 13.96
C LEU A 102 -8.33 22.65 14.96
N ASN A 103 -8.56 23.96 14.87
CA ASN A 103 -9.62 24.64 15.61
C ASN A 103 -10.94 24.58 14.81
N VAL A 104 -12.07 24.58 15.53
CA VAL A 104 -13.42 24.61 14.93
C VAL A 104 -13.61 25.74 13.91
N THR A 105 -12.95 26.89 14.10
CA THR A 105 -12.99 28.05 13.20
C THR A 105 -12.58 27.69 11.76
N SER A 106 -11.62 26.78 11.58
CA SER A 106 -11.18 26.32 10.25
C SER A 106 -12.29 25.59 9.50
N PHE A 107 -13.18 24.90 10.21
CA PHE A 107 -14.33 24.20 9.63
C PHE A 107 -15.49 25.16 9.39
N LEU A 108 -15.76 26.08 10.32
CA LEU A 108 -16.79 27.12 10.15
C LEU A 108 -16.50 28.01 8.93
N ALA A 109 -15.24 28.39 8.72
CA ALA A 109 -14.85 29.16 7.55
C ALA A 109 -15.08 28.42 6.22
N ARG A 110 -15.05 27.08 6.24
CA ARG A 110 -15.17 26.24 5.03
C ARG A 110 -16.59 25.75 4.78
N TYR A 111 -17.35 25.44 5.82
CA TYR A 111 -18.65 24.77 5.76
C TYR A 111 -19.81 25.62 6.31
N GLY A 112 -19.52 26.83 6.81
CA GLY A 112 -20.53 27.72 7.40
C GLY A 112 -20.90 27.35 8.84
N LEU A 113 -21.80 28.13 9.43
CA LEU A 113 -22.24 27.95 10.82
C LEU A 113 -23.09 26.69 11.03
N ASP A 114 -23.81 26.26 9.99
CA ASP A 114 -24.65 25.04 10.02
C ASP A 114 -23.84 23.76 10.26
N PHE A 115 -22.51 23.82 10.09
CA PHE A 115 -21.60 22.73 10.40
C PHE A 115 -21.74 22.22 11.85
N VAL A 116 -22.00 23.12 12.81
CA VAL A 116 -22.12 22.75 14.23
C VAL A 116 -23.36 21.88 14.46
N GLY A 117 -24.51 22.24 13.89
CA GLY A 117 -25.73 21.44 14.02
C GLY A 117 -25.56 20.03 13.43
N ARG A 118 -24.91 19.94 12.27
CA ARG A 118 -24.60 18.64 11.65
C ARG A 118 -23.64 17.78 12.49
N LEU A 119 -22.71 18.39 13.22
CA LEU A 119 -21.84 17.67 14.16
C LEU A 119 -22.64 17.13 15.35
N GLU A 120 -23.54 17.94 15.91
CA GLU A 120 -24.40 17.52 17.03
C GLU A 120 -25.30 16.33 16.65
N GLU A 121 -25.83 16.32 15.43
CA GLU A 121 -26.68 15.22 14.93
C GLU A 121 -25.91 13.92 14.69
N SER A 122 -24.62 14.01 14.34
CA SER A 122 -23.81 12.87 13.88
C SER A 122 -22.89 12.29 14.94
N LEU A 123 -22.52 13.05 15.97
CA LEU A 123 -21.62 12.60 17.03
C LEU A 123 -22.38 11.93 18.17
N SER A 124 -21.95 10.73 18.54
CA SER A 124 -22.36 10.08 19.78
C SER A 124 -21.46 10.53 20.93
N LEU A 125 -21.97 11.36 21.83
CA LEU A 125 -21.23 11.83 23.01
C LEU A 125 -21.06 10.76 24.10
N GLU A 126 -21.76 9.64 23.98
CA GLU A 126 -21.73 8.54 24.95
C GLU A 126 -20.60 7.53 24.67
N SER A 127 -19.94 7.63 23.51
CA SER A 127 -18.86 6.73 23.11
C SER A 127 -17.48 7.40 23.23
N GLY A 128 -16.55 6.71 23.91
CA GLY A 128 -15.13 7.06 23.93
C GLY A 128 -14.35 6.52 22.73
N GLU A 129 -15.02 5.91 21.75
CA GLU A 129 -14.40 5.35 20.56
C GLU A 129 -14.11 6.41 19.50
N HIS A 130 -13.23 6.07 18.55
CA HIS A 130 -12.92 6.95 17.43
C HIS A 130 -14.14 7.06 16.50
N GLN A 131 -14.62 8.28 16.29
CA GLN A 131 -15.77 8.57 15.42
C GLN A 131 -15.31 9.31 14.17
N VAL A 132 -15.87 8.94 13.03
CA VAL A 132 -15.62 9.59 11.74
C VAL A 132 -16.93 10.24 11.31
N VAL A 133 -16.92 11.56 11.15
CA VAL A 133 -18.05 12.33 10.64
C VAL A 133 -17.81 12.64 9.17
N GLU A 134 -18.69 12.15 8.30
CA GLU A 134 -18.68 12.46 6.88
C GLU A 134 -19.42 13.78 6.65
N ILE A 135 -18.72 14.76 6.06
CA ILE A 135 -19.17 16.16 5.96
C ILE A 135 -19.64 16.50 4.55
#